data_AF-A0A3P7F2Y7-F1
#
_entry.id   AF-A0A3P7F2Y7-F1
#
_cell.length_a   1.000
_cell.length_b   1.000
_cell.length_c   1.000
_cell.angle_alpha   90.00
_cell.angle_beta   90.00
_cell.angle_gamma   90.00
#
_symmetry.space_group_name_H-M   'P 1'
#
loop_
_entity.id
_entity.type
_entity.pdbx_description
1 polymer ?
#
loop_
_entity_poly.entity_id
_entity_poly.type
_entity_poly.pdbx_seq_one_letter_code
_entity_poly.pdbx_strand_id
1 'polypeptide(L)'
;MHFTYLDTTGRPVITIEKDNLVDFHIQMFTDGKLNSAPVVEMEKSVDFHQLNKLDSHYGSPFSTSVTLIEDVATESRLQAQGQVEQLTDLHADRLKIYDHFTDAVNKFKNNKDLAAFTTARKKAENDLKNVGHAISDLQSELKSTNADISDKLNEVNKIHKLTMDLINNYLGQTERFIKGQLSKVAFADAEKSYAQKLNEAKERMDSVIYAL
;
A
#
# COMPACT_ATOMS: atom_id res chain seq x y z
N MET A 1 54.07 7.34 -5.07
CA MET A 1 52.64 6.99 -4.96
C MET A 1 51.89 8.25 -4.63
N HIS A 2 50.85 8.58 -5.39
CA HIS A 2 49.95 9.69 -5.11
C HIS A 2 48.59 9.13 -4.68
N PHE A 3 47.97 9.75 -3.67
CA PHE A 3 46.64 9.36 -3.20
C PHE A 3 45.64 10.47 -3.54
N THR A 4 44.54 10.06 -4.14
CA THR A 4 43.39 10.90 -4.52
C THR A 4 42.14 10.36 -3.81
N TYR A 5 41.06 11.13 -3.76
CA TYR A 5 39.90 10.91 -2.86
C TYR A 5 39.32 9.48 -2.85
N LEU A 6 39.33 8.78 -4.00
CA LEU A 6 38.76 7.43 -4.16
C LEU A 6 39.82 6.31 -4.15
N ASP A 7 41.09 6.63 -3.92
CA ASP A 7 42.18 5.65 -4.01
C ASP A 7 42.24 4.75 -2.76
N THR A 8 42.10 3.44 -2.97
CA THR A 8 42.31 2.42 -1.92
C THR A 8 43.76 1.97 -1.82
N THR A 9 44.55 2.04 -2.91
CA THR A 9 45.94 1.54 -2.98
C THR A 9 46.96 2.57 -3.46
N GLY A 10 46.53 3.79 -3.81
CA GLY A 10 47.36 4.84 -4.40
C GLY A 10 47.66 4.61 -5.88
N ARG A 11 48.06 5.68 -6.59
CA ARG A 11 48.40 5.66 -8.02
C ARG A 11 49.90 5.85 -8.26
N PRO A 12 50.50 5.15 -9.25
CA PRO A 12 51.85 5.43 -9.71
C PRO A 12 51.89 6.78 -10.45
N VAL A 13 53.00 7.51 -10.30
CA VAL A 13 53.22 8.82 -10.93
C VAL A 13 54.55 8.77 -11.67
N ILE A 14 54.61 9.34 -12.87
CA ILE A 14 55.82 9.46 -13.67
C ILE A 14 56.35 10.88 -13.49
N THR A 15 57.59 11.01 -13.04
CA THR A 15 58.29 12.30 -12.92
C THR A 15 59.36 12.36 -14.00
N ILE A 16 59.32 13.40 -14.84
CA ILE A 16 60.30 13.65 -15.90
C ILE A 16 60.92 15.02 -15.61
N GLU A 17 62.24 15.05 -15.45
CA GLU A 17 63.02 16.28 -15.28
C GLU A 17 63.84 16.51 -16.54
N LYS A 18 63.87 17.75 -17.06
CA LYS A 18 64.64 18.13 -18.24
C LYS A 18 65.09 19.59 -18.13
N ASP A 19 66.39 19.81 -18.25
CA ASP A 19 67.00 21.15 -18.23
C ASP A 19 67.05 21.78 -19.63
N ASN A 20 67.24 23.11 -19.70
CA ASN A 20 67.40 23.88 -20.95
C ASN A 20 66.26 23.71 -21.97
N LEU A 21 65.02 23.65 -21.50
CA LEU A 21 63.83 23.65 -22.34
C LEU A 21 63.66 25.00 -23.07
N VAL A 22 63.93 24.99 -24.37
CA VAL A 22 63.48 26.03 -25.33
C VAL A 22 62.12 25.67 -25.94
N ASP A 23 61.38 26.64 -26.50
CA ASP A 23 60.06 26.45 -27.14
C ASP A 23 60.01 25.30 -28.17
N PHE A 24 61.14 25.01 -28.82
CA PHE A 24 61.27 23.89 -29.76
C PHE A 24 61.14 22.48 -29.13
N HIS A 25 61.10 22.36 -27.80
CA HIS A 25 60.91 21.09 -27.09
C HIS A 25 59.45 20.72 -26.81
N ILE A 26 58.48 21.58 -27.16
CA ILE A 26 57.07 21.27 -27.00
C ILE A 26 56.71 20.14 -27.97
N GLN A 27 56.58 18.92 -27.44
CA GLN A 27 56.25 17.71 -28.19
C GLN A 27 55.19 16.92 -27.43
N MET A 28 54.27 16.29 -28.17
CA MET A 28 53.35 15.33 -27.56
C MET A 28 54.11 14.07 -27.17
N PHE A 29 53.96 13.63 -25.93
CA PHE A 29 54.40 12.32 -25.46
C PHE A 29 53.17 11.43 -25.27
N THR A 30 53.30 10.16 -25.61
CA THR A 30 52.24 9.17 -25.39
C THR A 30 52.79 8.14 -24.42
N ASP A 31 52.20 8.06 -23.23
CA ASP A 31 52.53 6.99 -22.30
C ASP A 31 51.79 5.72 -22.75
N GLY A 32 52.53 4.64 -22.96
CA GLY A 32 52.02 3.40 -23.56
C GLY A 32 51.18 2.54 -22.61
N LYS A 33 50.88 3.01 -21.39
CA LYS A 33 50.13 2.21 -20.42
C LYS A 33 48.63 2.35 -20.62
N LEU A 34 48.05 1.27 -21.14
CA LEU A 34 46.61 1.01 -21.18
C LEU A 34 45.98 1.19 -19.79
N ASN A 35 44.99 2.08 -19.71
CA ASN A 35 44.04 2.11 -18.60
C ASN A 35 43.31 0.77 -18.53
N SER A 36 43.62 -0.05 -17.54
CA SER A 36 42.86 -1.25 -17.24
C SER A 36 41.49 -0.84 -16.65
N ALA A 37 40.43 -1.03 -17.43
CA ALA A 37 39.01 -0.90 -17.05
C ALA A 37 38.64 -1.33 -15.61
N PRO A 38 39.21 -2.40 -15.00
CA PRO A 38 38.87 -2.79 -13.62
C PRO A 38 39.11 -1.72 -12.55
N VAL A 39 39.99 -0.73 -12.78
CA VAL A 39 40.27 0.30 -11.76
C VAL A 39 39.07 1.25 -11.58
N VAL A 40 38.34 1.56 -12.66
CA VAL A 40 37.16 2.45 -12.62
C VAL A 40 35.96 1.77 -11.94
N GLU A 41 35.85 0.44 -12.04
CA GLU A 41 34.80 -0.32 -11.32
C GLU A 41 35.03 -0.35 -9.81
N MET A 42 36.28 -0.38 -9.36
CA MET A 42 36.59 -0.34 -7.92
C MET A 42 36.13 0.98 -7.28
N GLU A 43 36.32 2.11 -7.94
CA GLU A 43 35.86 3.42 -7.42
C GLU A 43 34.34 3.43 -7.19
N LYS A 44 33.56 2.89 -8.13
CA LYS A 44 32.10 2.78 -7.98
C LYS A 44 31.66 1.86 -6.83
N SER A 45 32.44 0.81 -6.56
CA SER A 45 32.11 -0.14 -5.49
C SER A 45 32.32 0.44 -4.09
N VAL A 46 33.27 1.37 -3.92
CA VAL A 46 33.56 2.02 -2.64
C VAL A 46 32.40 2.93 -2.21
N ASP A 47 31.81 3.68 -3.14
CA ASP A 47 30.65 4.54 -2.86
C ASP A 47 29.41 3.72 -2.44
N PHE A 48 29.15 2.60 -3.12
CA PHE A 48 28.00 1.74 -2.80
C PHE A 48 28.13 1.10 -1.41
N HIS A 49 29.35 0.73 -1.01
CA HIS A 49 29.60 0.11 0.30
C HIS A 49 29.46 1.12 1.46
N GLN A 50 29.80 2.39 1.23
CA GLN A 50 29.58 3.46 2.22
C GLN A 50 28.09 3.78 2.38
N LEU A 51 27.32 3.81 1.30
CA LEU A 51 25.86 4.03 1.35
C LEU A 51 25.13 2.89 2.09
N ASN A 52 25.50 1.63 1.85
CA ASN A 52 24.90 0.49 2.55
C ASN A 52 25.20 0.49 4.06
N LYS A 53 26.37 0.98 4.49
CA LYS A 53 26.65 1.16 5.93
C LYS A 53 25.78 2.23 6.55
N LEU A 54 25.47 3.28 5.80
CA LEU A 54 24.56 4.33 6.25
C LEU A 54 23.15 3.75 6.49
N ASP A 55 22.64 2.99 5.53
CA ASP A 55 21.30 2.39 5.62
C ASP A 55 21.21 1.34 6.75
N SER A 56 22.24 0.53 6.95
CA SER A 56 22.30 -0.39 8.09
C SER A 56 22.38 0.32 9.44
N HIS A 57 23.06 1.48 9.51
CA HIS A 57 23.19 2.24 10.75
C HIS A 57 21.92 3.01 11.10
N TYR A 58 21.19 3.50 10.10
CA TYR A 58 19.90 4.18 10.28
C TYR A 58 18.69 3.24 10.33
N GLY A 59 18.79 2.02 9.81
CA GLY A 59 17.77 0.98 9.97
C GLY A 59 17.80 0.30 11.34
N SER A 60 18.98 0.20 11.96
CA SER A 60 19.15 -0.42 13.29
C SER A 60 18.56 0.32 14.51
N PRO A 61 18.38 1.65 14.60
CA PRO A 61 17.95 2.31 15.84
C PRO A 61 16.48 2.06 16.16
N PHE A 62 15.66 1.64 15.19
CA PHE A 62 14.22 1.41 15.41
C PHE A 62 13.91 0.20 16.30
N SER A 63 14.87 -0.70 16.49
CA SER A 63 14.68 -1.91 17.31
C SER A 63 15.25 -1.80 18.73
N THR A 64 15.95 -0.71 19.09
CA THR A 64 16.64 -0.61 20.39
C THR A 64 15.97 0.41 21.29
N SER A 65 14.77 0.10 21.76
CA SER A 65 14.06 0.90 22.77
C SER A 65 14.73 0.71 24.14
N VAL A 66 15.66 1.59 24.51
CA VAL A 66 16.14 1.70 25.90
C VAL A 66 15.19 2.64 26.64
N THR A 67 14.03 2.13 27.06
CA THR A 67 13.07 2.84 27.90
C THR A 67 13.18 2.30 29.33
N LEU A 68 13.77 3.09 30.24
CA LEU A 68 14.03 2.70 31.63
C LEU A 68 12.79 2.71 32.54
N ILE A 69 11.63 3.17 32.05
CA ILE A 69 10.31 3.11 32.70
C ILE A 69 9.28 2.91 31.58
N GLU A 70 8.53 1.81 31.61
CA GLU A 70 7.43 1.56 30.68
C GLU A 70 6.28 2.54 30.99
N ASP A 71 6.04 3.51 30.11
CA ASP A 71 4.83 4.31 30.14
C ASP A 71 3.69 3.51 29.51
N VAL A 72 3.04 2.70 30.33
CA VAL A 72 1.88 1.86 29.97
C VAL A 72 0.79 2.66 29.27
N ALA A 73 0.62 3.95 29.62
CA ALA A 73 -0.38 4.80 28.98
C ALA A 73 0.02 5.16 27.54
N THR A 74 1.30 5.46 27.30
CA THR A 74 1.80 5.72 25.95
C THR A 74 1.77 4.46 25.09
N GLU A 75 2.17 3.30 25.63
CA GLU A 75 2.12 2.03 24.91
C GLU A 75 0.68 1.64 24.54
N SER A 76 -0.25 1.72 25.49
CA SER A 76 -1.68 1.46 25.23
C SER A 76 -2.25 2.38 24.13
N ARG A 77 -1.85 3.66 24.13
CA ARG A 77 -2.24 4.60 23.07
C ARG A 77 -1.65 4.23 21.71
N LEU A 78 -0.38 3.85 21.65
CA LEU A 78 0.27 3.41 20.40
C LEU A 78 -0.35 2.12 19.87
N GLN A 79 -0.68 1.19 20.75
CA GLN A 79 -1.39 -0.04 20.39
C GLN A 79 -2.77 0.27 19.81
N ALA A 80 -3.55 1.15 20.45
CA ALA A 80 -4.84 1.58 19.95
C ALA A 80 -4.73 2.27 18.57
N GLN A 81 -3.69 3.08 18.35
CA GLN A 81 -3.43 3.71 17.04
C GLN A 81 -3.16 2.67 15.96
N GLY A 82 -2.29 1.69 16.22
CA GLY A 82 -2.02 0.61 15.27
C GLY A 82 -3.27 -0.22 14.94
N GLN A 83 -4.15 -0.44 15.91
CA GLN A 83 -5.44 -1.11 15.69
C GLN A 83 -6.39 -0.28 14.83
N VAL A 84 -6.41 1.06 14.99
CA VAL A 84 -7.22 1.97 14.16
C VAL A 84 -6.69 2.04 12.72
N GLU A 85 -5.38 2.00 12.52
CA GLU A 85 -4.77 1.91 11.18
C GLU A 85 -5.19 0.61 10.48
N GLN A 86 -5.05 -0.53 11.16
CA GLN A 86 -5.46 -1.83 10.61
C GLN A 86 -6.97 -1.87 10.30
N LEU A 87 -7.79 -1.27 11.16
CA LEU A 87 -9.22 -1.13 10.94
C LEU A 87 -9.52 -0.30 9.67
N THR A 88 -8.77 0.77 9.44
CA THR A 88 -8.92 1.63 8.26
C THR A 88 -8.63 0.86 6.98
N ASP A 89 -7.59 0.03 6.97
CA ASP A 89 -7.25 -0.84 5.83
C ASP A 89 -8.35 -1.87 5.55
N LEU A 90 -8.84 -2.55 6.60
CA LEU A 90 -9.92 -3.52 6.46
C LEU A 90 -11.22 -2.86 5.99
N HIS A 91 -11.50 -1.64 6.44
CA HIS A 91 -12.64 -0.86 5.97
C HIS A 91 -12.49 -0.48 4.49
N ALA A 92 -11.30 -0.05 4.06
CA ALA A 92 -11.04 0.19 2.64
C ALA A 92 -11.27 -1.07 1.79
N ASP A 93 -10.83 -2.24 2.27
CA ASP A 93 -11.10 -3.52 1.60
C ASP A 93 -12.58 -3.87 1.56
N ARG A 94 -13.33 -3.62 2.64
CA ARG A 94 -14.79 -3.75 2.67
C ARG A 94 -15.44 -2.92 1.56
N LEU A 95 -15.01 -1.67 1.39
CA LEU A 95 -15.56 -0.78 0.35
C LEU A 95 -15.25 -1.27 -1.05
N LYS A 96 -14.01 -1.73 -1.31
CA LYS A 96 -13.63 -2.35 -2.60
C LYS A 96 -14.51 -3.57 -2.91
N ILE A 97 -14.84 -4.38 -1.91
CA ILE A 97 -15.70 -5.55 -2.10
C ILE A 97 -17.14 -5.14 -2.49
N TYR A 98 -17.66 -4.01 -1.99
CA TYR A 98 -18.94 -3.48 -2.49
C TYR A 98 -18.89 -3.17 -3.99
N ASP A 99 -17.76 -2.64 -4.48
CA ASP A 99 -17.57 -2.38 -5.90
C ASP A 99 -17.48 -3.68 -6.71
N HIS A 100 -16.90 -4.75 -6.16
CA HIS A 100 -16.91 -6.06 -6.81
C HIS A 100 -18.33 -6.60 -7.08
N PHE A 101 -19.31 -6.31 -6.22
CA PHE A 101 -20.71 -6.66 -6.49
C PHE A 101 -21.27 -5.88 -7.69
N THR A 102 -20.98 -4.58 -7.76
CA THR A 102 -21.39 -3.73 -8.88
C THR A 102 -20.74 -4.20 -10.20
N ASP A 103 -19.46 -4.55 -10.16
CA ASP A 103 -18.74 -5.10 -11.31
C ASP A 103 -19.30 -6.44 -11.77
N ALA A 104 -19.67 -7.32 -10.83
CA ALA A 104 -20.31 -8.59 -11.14
C ALA A 104 -21.66 -8.36 -11.85
N VAL A 105 -22.47 -7.42 -11.38
CA VAL A 105 -23.74 -7.02 -12.03
C VAL A 105 -23.49 -6.46 -13.42
N ASN A 106 -22.53 -5.55 -13.59
CA ASN A 106 -22.22 -4.94 -14.88
C ASN A 106 -21.77 -5.98 -15.91
N LYS A 107 -20.90 -6.92 -15.51
CA LYS A 107 -20.50 -8.06 -16.36
C LYS A 107 -21.71 -8.92 -16.73
N PHE A 108 -22.55 -9.26 -15.75
CA PHE A 108 -23.74 -10.08 -15.98
C PHE A 108 -24.76 -9.44 -16.92
N LYS A 109 -24.98 -8.12 -16.82
CA LYS A 109 -25.82 -7.36 -17.76
C LYS A 109 -25.31 -7.46 -19.20
N ASN A 110 -23.99 -7.45 -19.39
CA ASN A 110 -23.35 -7.45 -20.70
C ASN A 110 -23.30 -8.85 -21.33
N ASN A 111 -22.88 -9.86 -20.57
CA ASN A 111 -22.64 -11.20 -21.10
C ASN A 111 -23.79 -12.20 -20.85
N LYS A 112 -24.74 -11.87 -19.95
CA LYS A 112 -25.85 -12.74 -19.51
C LYS A 112 -25.41 -14.11 -18.98
N ASP A 113 -24.15 -14.23 -18.52
CA ASP A 113 -23.59 -15.45 -17.97
C ASP A 113 -23.91 -15.57 -16.47
N LEU A 114 -24.96 -16.34 -16.17
CA LEU A 114 -25.42 -16.58 -14.80
C LEU A 114 -24.40 -17.39 -13.98
N ALA A 115 -23.65 -18.29 -14.60
CA ALA A 115 -22.66 -19.11 -13.89
C ALA A 115 -21.48 -18.25 -13.44
N ALA A 116 -20.94 -17.41 -14.33
CA ALA A 116 -19.89 -16.46 -13.99
C ALA A 116 -20.35 -15.45 -12.93
N PHE A 117 -21.57 -14.92 -13.05
CA PHE A 117 -22.15 -14.03 -12.06
C PHE A 117 -22.25 -14.68 -10.68
N THR A 118 -22.77 -15.92 -10.61
CA THR A 118 -22.92 -16.65 -9.35
C THR A 118 -21.56 -16.90 -8.67
N THR A 119 -20.53 -17.25 -9.44
CA THR A 119 -19.16 -17.42 -8.93
C THR A 119 -18.57 -16.12 -8.40
N ALA A 120 -18.69 -15.03 -9.16
CA ALA A 120 -18.20 -13.71 -8.74
C ALA A 120 -18.90 -13.21 -7.47
N ARG A 121 -20.23 -13.37 -7.40
CA ARG A 121 -21.04 -13.04 -6.22
C ARG A 121 -20.59 -13.83 -4.99
N LYS A 122 -20.46 -15.15 -5.10
CA LYS A 122 -20.00 -16.00 -3.98
C LYS A 122 -18.60 -15.63 -3.50
N LYS A 123 -17.70 -15.28 -4.42
CA LYS A 123 -16.36 -14.80 -4.07
C LYS A 123 -16.44 -13.51 -3.25
N ALA A 124 -17.18 -12.50 -3.73
CA ALA A 124 -17.36 -11.24 -3.01
C ALA A 124 -18.02 -11.43 -1.63
N GLU A 125 -19.03 -12.31 -1.53
CA GLU A 125 -19.66 -12.67 -0.24
C GLU A 125 -18.65 -13.30 0.73
N ASN A 126 -17.78 -14.20 0.27
CA ASN A 126 -16.75 -14.83 1.10
C ASN A 126 -15.67 -13.83 1.53
N ASP A 127 -15.17 -13.01 0.62
CA ASP A 127 -14.17 -11.98 0.93
C ASP A 127 -14.73 -11.00 1.98
N LEU A 128 -15.99 -10.58 1.81
CA LEU A 128 -16.65 -9.67 2.74
C LEU A 128 -16.86 -10.29 4.12
N LYS A 129 -17.20 -11.58 4.16
CA LYS A 129 -17.31 -12.33 5.42
C LYS A 129 -15.97 -12.39 6.15
N ASN A 130 -14.87 -12.64 5.43
CA ASN A 130 -13.53 -12.68 6.01
C ASN A 130 -13.11 -11.31 6.58
N VAL A 131 -13.32 -10.23 5.82
CA VAL A 131 -13.09 -8.85 6.29
C VAL A 131 -13.98 -8.53 7.49
N GLY A 132 -15.25 -8.97 7.47
CA GLY A 132 -16.18 -8.82 8.58
C GLY A 132 -15.74 -9.52 9.86
N HIS A 133 -15.16 -10.72 9.76
CA HIS A 133 -14.55 -11.42 10.89
C HIS A 133 -13.35 -10.65 11.44
N ALA A 134 -12.39 -10.25 10.58
CA ALA A 134 -11.22 -9.50 11.01
C ALA A 134 -11.57 -8.18 11.72
N ILE A 135 -12.57 -7.45 11.22
CA ILE A 135 -13.06 -6.22 11.87
C ILE A 135 -13.72 -6.54 13.22
N SER A 136 -14.43 -7.67 13.34
CA SER A 136 -15.08 -8.05 14.61
C SER A 136 -14.08 -8.45 15.68
N ASP A 137 -12.99 -9.12 15.27
CA ASP A 137 -11.89 -9.49 16.17
C ASP A 137 -11.19 -8.21 16.69
N LEU A 138 -10.81 -7.30 15.78
CA LEU A 138 -10.24 -5.99 16.16
C LEU A 138 -11.16 -5.17 17.05
N GLN A 139 -12.47 -5.15 16.76
CA GLN A 139 -13.45 -4.45 17.60
C GLN A 139 -13.47 -5.02 19.02
N SER A 140 -13.32 -6.34 19.16
CA SER A 140 -13.31 -7.01 20.47
C SER A 140 -12.06 -6.66 21.27
N GLU A 141 -10.90 -6.56 20.62
CA GLU A 141 -9.66 -6.09 21.24
C GLU A 141 -9.76 -4.61 21.65
N LEU A 142 -10.21 -3.75 20.73
CA LEU A 142 -10.41 -2.32 20.97
C LEU A 142 -11.39 -2.05 22.11
N LYS A 143 -12.41 -2.88 22.30
CA LYS A 143 -13.34 -2.73 23.43
C LYS A 143 -12.65 -2.79 24.80
N SER A 144 -11.54 -3.52 24.90
CA SER A 144 -10.78 -3.63 26.16
C SER A 144 -9.86 -2.44 26.44
N THR A 145 -9.45 -1.71 25.39
CA THR A 145 -8.50 -0.58 25.48
C THR A 145 -9.18 0.78 25.32
N ASN A 146 -10.23 0.87 24.47
CA ASN A 146 -10.95 2.07 24.13
C ASN A 146 -12.42 1.76 23.74
N ALA A 147 -13.32 1.84 24.73
CA ALA A 147 -14.74 1.55 24.56
C ALA A 147 -15.45 2.49 23.56
N ASP A 148 -15.04 3.77 23.47
CA ASP A 148 -15.66 4.76 22.58
C ASP A 148 -15.47 4.39 21.09
N ILE A 149 -14.28 3.87 20.74
CA ILE A 149 -14.01 3.36 19.38
C ILE A 149 -14.93 2.17 19.06
N SER A 150 -15.09 1.25 20.02
CA SER A 150 -15.98 0.10 19.86
C SER A 150 -17.44 0.52 19.62
N ASP A 151 -17.91 1.60 20.25
CA ASP A 151 -19.27 2.11 20.04
C ASP A 151 -19.47 2.76 18.67
N LYS A 152 -18.48 3.51 18.18
CA LYS A 152 -18.47 4.02 16.81
C LYS A 152 -18.46 2.87 15.78
N LEU A 153 -17.71 1.80 16.03
CA LEU A 153 -17.72 0.59 15.21
C LEU A 153 -19.08 -0.11 15.18
N ASN A 154 -19.84 -0.08 16.27
CA ASN A 154 -21.21 -0.59 16.29
C ASN A 154 -22.13 0.19 15.34
N GLU A 155 -21.93 1.50 15.19
CA GLU A 155 -22.65 2.30 14.18
C GLU A 155 -22.29 1.86 12.76
N VAL A 156 -21.00 1.74 12.46
CA VAL A 156 -20.52 1.26 11.15
C VAL A 156 -21.12 -0.11 10.81
N ASN A 157 -21.16 -1.02 11.78
CA ASN A 157 -21.76 -2.35 11.60
C ASN A 157 -23.27 -2.31 11.31
N LYS A 158 -24.01 -1.34 11.87
CA LYS A 158 -25.44 -1.14 11.52
C LYS A 158 -25.58 -0.67 10.08
N ILE A 159 -24.75 0.28 9.64
CA ILE A 159 -24.75 0.77 8.25
C ILE A 159 -24.35 -0.36 7.28
N HIS A 160 -23.35 -1.16 7.63
CA HIS A 160 -22.93 -2.33 6.85
C HIS A 160 -24.07 -3.32 6.64
N LYS A 161 -24.85 -3.66 7.69
CA LYS A 161 -26.01 -4.55 7.56
C LYS A 161 -27.05 -4.02 6.55
N LEU A 162 -27.39 -2.73 6.67
CA LEU A 162 -28.31 -2.08 5.72
C LEU A 162 -27.74 -2.05 4.29
N THR A 163 -26.43 -1.85 4.15
CA THR A 163 -25.73 -1.89 2.86
C THR A 163 -25.80 -3.28 2.23
N MET A 164 -25.69 -4.34 3.03
CA MET A 164 -25.83 -5.70 2.54
C MET A 164 -27.25 -6.03 2.07
N ASP A 165 -28.27 -5.56 2.79
CA ASP A 165 -29.65 -5.72 2.34
C ASP A 165 -29.89 -4.98 1.00
N LEU A 166 -29.34 -3.78 0.87
CA LEU A 166 -29.37 -3.00 -0.38
C LEU A 166 -28.69 -3.74 -1.54
N ILE A 167 -27.48 -4.28 -1.33
CA ILE A 167 -26.73 -5.05 -2.32
C ILE A 167 -27.51 -6.30 -2.72
N ASN A 168 -27.98 -7.10 -1.76
CA ASN A 168 -28.74 -8.32 -2.03
C ASN A 168 -30.02 -8.04 -2.82
N ASN A 169 -30.73 -6.97 -2.48
CA ASN A 169 -31.92 -6.55 -3.22
C ASN A 169 -31.57 -6.15 -4.67
N TYR A 170 -30.48 -5.42 -4.90
CA TYR A 170 -30.05 -5.05 -6.25
C TYR A 170 -29.59 -6.25 -7.09
N LEU A 171 -28.86 -7.19 -6.48
CA LEU A 171 -28.48 -8.46 -7.12
C LEU A 171 -29.73 -9.25 -7.56
N GLY A 172 -30.74 -9.37 -6.69
CA GLY A 172 -32.00 -10.02 -7.02
C GLY A 172 -32.79 -9.32 -8.14
N GLN A 173 -32.83 -7.99 -8.13
CA GLN A 173 -33.46 -7.21 -9.21
C GLN A 173 -32.73 -7.39 -10.55
N THR A 174 -31.40 -7.50 -10.52
CA THR A 174 -30.58 -7.79 -11.71
C THR A 174 -30.95 -9.14 -12.31
N GLU A 175 -31.02 -10.20 -11.50
CA GLU A 175 -31.45 -11.51 -11.99
C GLU A 175 -32.85 -11.49 -12.61
N ARG A 176 -33.81 -10.81 -11.96
CA ARG A 176 -35.17 -10.67 -12.48
C ARG A 176 -35.20 -9.92 -13.82
N PHE A 177 -34.40 -8.86 -13.95
CA PHE A 177 -34.27 -8.13 -15.20
C PHE A 177 -33.71 -9.01 -16.34
N ILE A 178 -32.65 -9.78 -16.08
CA ILE A 178 -32.07 -10.69 -17.08
C ILE A 178 -33.05 -11.81 -17.48
N LYS A 179 -33.86 -12.30 -16.54
CA LYS A 179 -34.94 -13.28 -16.80
C LYS A 179 -36.18 -12.66 -17.47
N GLY A 180 -36.19 -11.36 -17.78
CA GLY A 180 -37.34 -10.66 -18.39
C GLY A 180 -38.52 -10.43 -17.44
N GLN A 181 -38.32 -10.60 -16.13
CA GLN A 181 -39.34 -10.47 -15.07
C GLN A 181 -39.38 -9.07 -14.45
N LEU A 182 -38.59 -8.13 -14.98
CA LEU A 182 -38.54 -6.73 -14.56
C LEU A 182 -38.40 -5.86 -15.82
N SER A 183 -39.18 -4.79 -15.90
CA SER A 183 -39.13 -3.88 -17.05
C SER A 183 -37.82 -3.09 -17.07
N LYS A 184 -37.43 -2.62 -18.26
CA LYS A 184 -36.22 -1.77 -18.42
C LYS A 184 -36.29 -0.49 -17.57
N VAL A 185 -37.48 0.12 -17.46
CA VAL A 185 -37.71 1.33 -16.66
C VAL A 185 -37.53 1.03 -15.17
N ALA A 186 -38.18 -0.02 -14.67
CA ALA A 186 -38.08 -0.39 -13.26
C ALA A 186 -36.64 -0.79 -12.86
N PHE A 187 -35.91 -1.46 -13.75
CA PHE A 187 -34.51 -1.80 -13.51
C PHE A 187 -33.59 -0.56 -13.51
N ALA A 188 -33.83 0.41 -14.40
CA ALA A 188 -33.07 1.67 -14.41
C ALA A 188 -33.28 2.47 -13.11
N ASP A 189 -34.51 2.52 -12.59
CA ASP A 189 -34.81 3.17 -11.30
C ASP A 189 -34.13 2.44 -10.13
N ALA A 190 -34.13 1.11 -10.16
CA ALA A 190 -33.43 0.29 -9.17
C ALA A 190 -31.93 0.55 -9.17
N GLU A 191 -31.30 0.68 -10.35
CA GLU A 191 -29.87 0.98 -10.50
C GLU A 191 -29.53 2.37 -9.97
N LYS A 192 -30.33 3.38 -10.31
CA LYS A 192 -30.15 4.75 -9.77
C LYS A 192 -30.27 4.78 -8.24
N SER A 193 -31.29 4.13 -7.70
CA SER A 193 -31.54 4.04 -6.26
C SER A 193 -30.42 3.29 -5.53
N TYR A 194 -29.93 2.20 -6.12
CA TYR A 194 -28.80 1.44 -5.61
C TYR A 194 -27.53 2.28 -5.56
N ALA A 195 -27.15 2.93 -6.67
CA ALA A 195 -25.93 3.73 -6.76
C ALA A 195 -25.94 4.89 -5.75
N GLN A 196 -27.06 5.61 -5.63
CA GLN A 196 -27.22 6.69 -4.67
C GLN A 196 -27.07 6.19 -3.22
N LYS A 197 -27.85 5.18 -2.83
CA LYS A 197 -27.85 4.68 -1.45
C LYS A 197 -26.54 3.99 -1.07
N LEU A 198 -25.87 3.34 -2.03
CA LEU A 198 -24.56 2.74 -1.79
C LEU A 198 -23.53 3.83 -1.49
N ASN A 199 -23.46 4.90 -2.29
CA ASN A 199 -22.54 6.01 -2.05
C ASN A 199 -22.82 6.71 -0.72
N GLU A 200 -24.09 7.01 -0.40
CA GLU A 200 -24.47 7.57 0.90
C GLU A 200 -24.04 6.67 2.07
N ALA A 201 -24.18 5.35 1.94
CA ALA A 201 -23.74 4.41 2.96
C ALA A 201 -22.21 4.39 3.10
N LYS A 202 -21.46 4.38 1.98
CA LYS A 202 -19.99 4.44 1.97
C LYS A 202 -19.49 5.70 2.68
N GLU A 203 -19.99 6.87 2.28
CA GLU A 203 -19.63 8.17 2.87
C GLU A 203 -19.92 8.22 4.37
N ARG A 204 -21.06 7.69 4.81
CA ARG A 204 -21.40 7.62 6.23
C ARG A 204 -20.45 6.69 7.00
N MET A 205 -20.09 5.54 6.45
CA MET A 205 -19.13 4.64 7.09
C MET A 205 -17.74 5.28 7.15
N ASP A 206 -17.28 5.88 6.06
CA ASP A 206 -16.01 6.61 5.99
C ASP A 206 -15.96 7.73 7.03
N SER A 207 -17.01 8.55 7.13
CA SER A 207 -17.08 9.64 8.10
C SER A 207 -16.92 9.16 9.54
N VAL A 208 -17.39 7.96 9.88
CA VAL A 208 -17.23 7.40 11.23
C VAL A 208 -15.82 6.85 11.43
N ILE A 209 -15.29 6.12 10.45
CA ILE A 209 -13.96 5.48 10.52
C ILE A 209 -12.83 6.52 10.53
N TYR A 210 -12.88 7.54 9.67
CA TYR A 210 -11.86 8.60 9.64
C TYR A 210 -11.97 9.61 10.80
N ALA A 211 -13.00 9.48 11.64
CA ALA A 211 -13.16 10.26 12.87
C ALA A 211 -12.76 9.48 14.13
N LEU A 212 -12.15 8.30 13.98
CA LEU A 212 -11.51 7.53 15.06
C LEU A 212 -10.12 8.09 15.36
#